data_AF-A0A1J4TM60-F1
#
_entry.id   AF-A0A1J4TM60-F1
#
_cell.length_a   1.000
_cell.length_b   1.000
_cell.length_c   1.000
_cell.angle_alpha   90.00
_cell.angle_beta   90.00
_cell.angle_gamma   90.00
#
_symmetry.space_group_name_H-M   'P 1'
#
loop_
_entity.id
_entity.type
_entity.pdbx_description
1 polymer ?
#
loop_
_entity_poly.entity_id
_entity_poly.type
_entity_poly.pdbx_seq_one_letter_code
_entity_poly.pdbx_strand_id
1 'polypeptide(L)'
;MVSAISPDIGQSMMVTLYLMFSHNYEAIAYFSGMLLGIALSVWKPSRFSIFVLLGFAVLLFSFEYDKHIITGLRNQTLLSLSTAQPHLRFQRLINLFISEFLPIFFYVLGWGMIFMSIIYAGLKLNKVKNHPDKDI
;
A
#
# COMPACT_ATOMS: atom_id res chain seq x y z
N MET A 1 12.46 -38.65 -22.40
CA MET A 1 11.61 -37.59 -22.99
C MET A 1 11.36 -36.53 -21.93
N VAL A 2 12.17 -35.47 -21.93
CA VAL A 2 11.82 -34.13 -21.43
C VAL A 2 12.56 -33.22 -22.42
N SER A 3 11.86 -32.52 -23.30
CA SER A 3 12.53 -31.53 -24.15
C SER A 3 13.05 -30.45 -23.22
N ALA A 4 14.36 -30.41 -23.04
CA ALA A 4 15.04 -29.33 -22.35
C ALA A 4 14.59 -28.03 -23.01
N ILE A 5 13.98 -27.15 -22.22
CA ILE A 5 13.79 -25.75 -22.59
C ILE A 5 15.12 -25.28 -23.17
N SER A 6 15.13 -24.67 -24.36
CA SER A 6 16.39 -24.17 -24.93
C SER A 6 17.04 -23.24 -23.89
N PRO A 7 18.37 -23.29 -23.70
CA PRO A 7 19.04 -22.48 -22.67
C PRO A 7 18.65 -20.99 -22.71
N ASP A 8 18.37 -20.50 -23.92
CA ASP A 8 17.91 -19.16 -24.23
C ASP A 8 16.49 -18.84 -23.70
N ILE A 9 15.53 -19.78 -23.85
CA ILE A 9 14.18 -19.62 -23.28
C ILE A 9 14.26 -19.67 -21.75
N GLY A 10 15.10 -20.54 -21.19
CA GLY A 10 15.30 -20.64 -19.74
C GLY A 10 15.83 -19.32 -19.15
N GLN A 11 16.85 -18.74 -19.77
CA GLN A 11 17.40 -17.44 -19.38
C GLN A 11 16.36 -16.31 -19.53
N SER A 12 15.66 -16.25 -20.67
CA SER A 12 14.64 -15.25 -20.93
C SER A 12 13.49 -15.30 -19.91
N MET A 13 13.07 -16.51 -19.52
CA MET A 13 12.04 -16.71 -18.49
C MET A 13 12.52 -16.23 -17.12
N MET A 14 13.77 -16.56 -16.74
CA MET A 14 14.34 -16.11 -15.46
C MET A 14 14.50 -14.60 -15.37
N VAL A 15 14.99 -13.95 -16.43
CA VAL A 15 15.11 -12.49 -16.50
C VAL A 15 13.73 -11.83 -16.40
N THR A 16 12.73 -12.38 -17.09
CA THR A 16 11.36 -11.86 -17.04
C THR A 16 10.78 -11.96 -15.63
N LEU A 17 10.92 -13.10 -14.96
CA LEU A 17 10.45 -13.29 -13.59
C LEU A 17 11.17 -12.35 -12.62
N TYR A 18 12.49 -12.21 -12.76
CA TYR A 18 13.28 -11.29 -11.95
C TYR A 18 12.81 -9.84 -12.12
N LEU A 19 12.64 -9.37 -13.36
CA LEU A 19 12.18 -8.01 -13.64
C LEU A 19 10.75 -7.77 -13.13
N MET A 20 9.86 -8.76 -13.29
CA MET A 20 8.49 -8.68 -12.77
C MET A 20 8.49 -8.53 -11.25
N PHE A 21 9.31 -9.31 -10.55
CA PHE A 21 9.41 -9.23 -9.09
C PHE A 21 10.09 -7.94 -8.65
N SER A 22 11.24 -7.59 -9.21
CA SER A 22 11.99 -6.38 -8.84
C SER A 22 11.19 -5.09 -9.07
N HIS A 23 10.27 -5.10 -10.03
CA HIS A 23 9.42 -3.94 -10.33
C HIS A 23 8.13 -3.86 -9.48
N ASN A 24 7.76 -4.95 -8.80
CA ASN A 24 6.49 -5.04 -8.05
C ASN A 24 6.66 -5.58 -6.62
N TYR A 25 7.89 -5.69 -6.10
CA TYR A 25 8.16 -6.28 -4.78
C TYR A 25 7.40 -5.56 -3.66
N GLU A 26 7.26 -4.22 -3.74
CA GLU A 26 6.50 -3.42 -2.78
C GLU A 26 5.00 -3.78 -2.81
N ALA A 27 4.42 -3.85 -4.01
CA ALA A 27 3.03 -4.27 -4.20
C ALA A 27 2.80 -5.67 -3.62
N ILE A 28 3.72 -6.60 -3.91
CA ILE A 28 3.66 -7.98 -3.40
C ILE A 28 3.73 -7.98 -1.88
N ALA A 29 4.62 -7.19 -1.27
CA ALA A 29 4.75 -7.09 0.18
C ALA A 29 3.48 -6.52 0.83
N TYR A 30 2.95 -5.41 0.30
CA TYR A 30 1.73 -4.79 0.84
C TYR A 30 0.50 -5.67 0.63
N PHE A 31 0.36 -6.30 -0.54
CA PHE A 31 -0.70 -7.26 -0.82
C PHE A 31 -0.63 -8.46 0.11
N SER A 32 0.56 -9.02 0.33
CA SER A 32 0.74 -10.13 1.28
C SER A 32 0.38 -9.71 2.72
N GLY A 33 0.78 -8.51 3.14
CA GLY A 33 0.41 -7.93 4.43
C GLY A 33 -1.11 -7.73 4.56
N MET A 34 -1.77 -7.29 3.49
CA MET A 34 -3.22 -7.15 3.43
C MET A 34 -3.91 -8.52 3.56
N LEU A 35 -3.45 -9.56 2.86
CA LEU A 35 -3.98 -10.92 2.98
C LEU A 35 -3.85 -11.45 4.41
N LEU A 36 -2.70 -11.21 5.07
CA LEU A 36 -2.53 -11.54 6.49
C LEU A 36 -3.51 -10.76 7.38
N GLY A 37 -3.70 -9.46 7.10
CA GLY A 37 -4.69 -8.63 7.80
C GLY A 37 -6.13 -9.14 7.64
N ILE A 38 -6.50 -9.61 6.44
CA ILE A 38 -7.81 -10.24 6.18
C ILE A 38 -7.93 -11.52 7.01
N ALA A 39 -6.95 -12.42 6.91
CA ALA A 39 -6.97 -13.68 7.64
C ALA A 39 -7.07 -13.46 9.16
N LEU A 40 -6.29 -12.54 9.71
CA LEU A 40 -6.34 -12.15 11.12
C LEU A 40 -7.70 -11.55 11.51
N SER A 41 -8.29 -10.71 10.65
CA SER A 41 -9.57 -10.07 10.93
C SER A 41 -10.75 -11.04 10.86
N VAL A 42 -10.67 -12.06 10.01
CA VAL A 42 -11.68 -13.13 9.93
C VAL A 42 -11.56 -14.07 11.11
N TRP A 43 -10.34 -14.51 11.47
CA TRP A 43 -10.15 -15.47 12.55
C TRP A 43 -10.36 -14.84 13.93
N LYS A 44 -9.79 -13.67 14.19
CA LYS A 44 -9.90 -12.98 15.49
C LYS A 44 -10.07 -11.48 15.29
N PRO A 45 -11.30 -11.03 14.96
CA PRO A 45 -11.58 -9.62 14.72
C PRO A 45 -11.21 -8.81 15.96
N SER A 46 -10.23 -7.93 15.79
CA SER A 46 -9.74 -7.05 16.84
C SER A 46 -9.35 -5.71 16.24
N ARG A 47 -9.22 -4.68 17.08
CA ARG A 47 -8.72 -3.38 16.61
C ARG A 47 -7.36 -3.54 15.94
N PHE A 48 -6.47 -4.34 16.52
CA PHE A 48 -5.18 -4.68 15.92
C PHE A 48 -5.31 -5.21 14.49
N SER A 49 -6.11 -6.26 14.27
CA SER A 49 -6.23 -6.89 12.95
C SER A 49 -6.83 -5.94 11.91
N ILE A 50 -7.78 -5.09 12.31
CA ILE A 50 -8.40 -4.08 11.43
C ILE A 50 -7.39 -3.00 11.05
N PHE A 51 -6.60 -2.49 12.00
CA PHE A 51 -5.56 -1.49 11.70
C PHE A 51 -4.44 -2.05 10.82
N VAL A 52 -4.06 -3.33 11.00
CA VAL A 52 -3.11 -4.01 10.11
C VAL A 52 -3.70 -4.13 8.70
N LEU A 53 -4.96 -4.59 8.59
CA LEU A 53 -5.65 -4.71 7.31
C LEU A 53 -5.74 -3.36 6.58
N LEU A 54 -6.26 -2.33 7.24
CA LEU A 54 -6.41 -0.99 6.66
C LEU A 54 -5.05 -0.38 6.34
N GLY A 55 -4.05 -0.55 7.22
CA GLY A 55 -2.69 -0.08 6.99
C GLY A 55 -2.10 -0.62 5.70
N PHE A 56 -2.11 -1.94 5.52
CA PHE A 56 -1.61 -2.56 4.28
C PHE A 56 -2.48 -2.28 3.06
N ALA A 57 -3.80 -2.17 3.21
CA ALA A 57 -4.69 -1.78 2.11
C ALA A 57 -4.38 -0.35 1.62
N VAL A 58 -4.14 0.58 2.54
CA VAL A 58 -3.76 1.96 2.21
C VAL A 58 -2.35 2.02 1.60
N LEU A 59 -1.39 1.23 2.08
CA LEU A 59 -0.06 1.15 1.46
C LEU A 59 -0.12 0.58 0.04
N LEU A 60 -0.90 -0.48 -0.17
CA LEU A 60 -1.11 -1.04 -1.51
C LEU A 60 -1.79 -0.02 -2.43
N PHE A 61 -2.81 0.69 -1.94
CA PHE A 61 -3.43 1.77 -2.68
C PHE A 61 -2.44 2.91 -2.98
N SER A 62 -1.58 3.29 -2.03
CA SER A 62 -0.56 4.32 -2.21
C SER A 62 0.40 3.96 -3.35
N PHE A 63 0.84 2.70 -3.40
CA PHE A 63 1.70 2.18 -4.46
C PHE A 63 1.00 2.23 -5.82
N GLU A 64 -0.22 1.70 -5.91
CA GLU A 64 -0.99 1.73 -7.16
C GLU A 64 -1.35 3.13 -7.60
N TYR A 65 -1.59 4.03 -6.64
CA TYR A 65 -1.89 5.42 -6.88
C TYR A 65 -0.73 6.13 -7.59
N ASP A 66 0.47 6.01 -7.02
CA ASP A 66 1.68 6.63 -7.56
C ASP A 66 2.02 6.06 -8.95
N LYS A 67 1.87 4.75 -9.13
CA LYS A 67 2.27 4.06 -10.35
C LYS A 67 1.29 4.23 -11.51
N HIS A 68 -0.02 4.17 -11.24
CA HIS A 68 -1.03 4.05 -12.30
C HIS A 68 -2.10 5.13 -12.30
N ILE A 69 -2.38 5.79 -11.16
CA ILE A 69 -3.54 6.69 -11.04
C ILE A 69 -3.14 8.16 -11.20
N ILE A 70 -1.99 8.54 -10.64
CA ILE A 70 -1.60 9.95 -10.44
C ILE A 70 -1.59 10.78 -11.72
N THR A 71 -1.05 10.23 -12.81
CA THR A 71 -0.89 10.93 -14.10
C THR A 71 -2.24 11.13 -14.79
N GLY A 72 -3.07 10.09 -14.83
CA GLY A 72 -4.41 10.14 -15.39
C GLY A 72 -5.30 11.12 -14.64
N LEU A 73 -5.33 11.02 -13.31
CA LEU A 73 -6.12 11.89 -12.45
C LEU A 73 -5.69 13.36 -12.59
N ARG A 74 -4.38 13.63 -12.58
CA ARG A 74 -3.85 14.99 -12.78
C ARG A 74 -4.25 15.56 -14.13
N ASN A 75 -4.06 14.82 -15.21
CA ASN A 75 -4.36 15.31 -16.55
C ASN A 75 -5.86 15.56 -16.73
N GLN A 76 -6.72 14.67 -16.25
CA GLN A 76 -8.17 14.84 -16.27
C GLN A 76 -8.61 16.06 -15.46
N THR A 77 -8.01 16.27 -14.28
CA THR A 77 -8.30 17.43 -13.42
C THR A 77 -7.86 18.73 -14.08
N LEU A 78 -6.67 18.78 -14.70
CA LEU A 78 -6.21 19.97 -15.40
C LEU A 78 -7.07 20.30 -16.62
N LEU A 79 -7.52 19.28 -17.37
CA LEU A 79 -8.41 19.46 -18.52
C LEU A 79 -9.80 19.96 -18.13
N SER A 80 -10.36 19.49 -17.02
CA SER A 80 -11.67 19.95 -16.56
C SER A 80 -11.65 21.41 -16.05
N LEU A 81 -10.48 21.93 -15.73
CA LEU A 81 -10.27 23.28 -15.20
C LEU A 81 -9.78 24.28 -16.24
N SER A 82 -9.37 23.83 -17.42
CA SER A 82 -8.97 24.69 -18.53
C SER A 82 -10.20 25.26 -19.26
N THR A 83 -10.97 26.10 -18.60
CA THR A 83 -12.05 26.87 -19.22
C THR A 83 -11.52 28.26 -19.59
N ALA A 84 -11.49 28.60 -20.88
CA ALA A 84 -11.19 29.91 -21.53
C ALA A 84 -9.92 30.70 -21.13
N GLN A 85 -9.41 30.63 -19.90
CA GLN A 85 -8.23 31.32 -19.39
C GLN A 85 -7.46 30.44 -18.39
N PRO A 86 -6.19 30.06 -18.64
CA PRO A 86 -5.44 29.20 -17.75
C PRO A 86 -5.03 29.91 -16.45
N HIS A 87 -5.41 29.35 -15.30
CA HIS A 87 -4.99 29.83 -13.97
C HIS A 87 -3.73 29.10 -13.48
N LEU A 88 -2.54 29.64 -13.80
CA LEU A 88 -1.24 29.01 -13.52
C LEU A 88 -1.00 28.66 -12.04
N ARG A 89 -1.49 29.49 -11.11
CA ARG A 89 -1.36 29.23 -9.65
C ARG A 89 -2.15 28.00 -9.23
N PHE A 90 -3.36 27.85 -9.78
CA PHE A 90 -4.25 26.74 -9.45
C PHE A 90 -3.74 25.42 -10.04
N GLN A 91 -3.22 25.45 -11.27
CA GLN A 91 -2.56 24.29 -11.87
C GLN A 91 -1.36 23.81 -11.04
N ARG A 92 -0.53 24.74 -10.55
CA ARG A 92 0.60 24.40 -9.66
C ARG A 92 0.11 23.77 -8.35
N LEU A 93 -0.97 24.29 -7.75
CA LEU A 93 -1.53 23.71 -6.53
C LEU A 93 -2.03 22.28 -6.75
N ILE A 94 -2.73 22.02 -7.86
CA ILE A 94 -3.22 20.69 -8.23
C ILE A 94 -2.07 19.74 -8.45
N ASN A 95 -1.04 20.17 -9.18
CA ASN A 95 0.13 19.35 -9.43
C ASN A 95 0.82 18.96 -8.13
N LEU A 96 1.03 19.91 -7.22
CA LEU A 96 1.64 19.65 -5.92
C LEU A 96 0.76 18.72 -5.06
N PHE A 97 -0.55 18.99 -5.00
CA PHE A 97 -1.45 18.20 -4.17
C PHE A 97 -1.62 16.76 -4.67
N ILE A 98 -1.89 16.58 -5.96
CA ILE A 98 -2.11 15.27 -6.58
C ILE A 98 -0.79 14.50 -6.72
N SER A 99 0.27 15.17 -7.19
CA SER A 99 1.50 14.48 -7.59
C SER A 99 2.48 14.26 -6.45
N GLU A 100 2.44 15.08 -5.39
CA GLU A 100 3.43 15.04 -4.31
C GLU A 100 2.77 14.76 -2.96
N PHE A 101 1.74 15.52 -2.60
CA PHE A 101 1.14 15.42 -1.27
C PHE A 101 0.36 14.12 -1.06
N LEU A 102 -0.53 13.75 -1.98
CA LEU A 102 -1.38 12.55 -1.83
C LEU A 102 -0.57 11.25 -1.70
N PRO A 103 0.45 10.95 -2.54
CA PRO A 103 1.26 9.74 -2.37
C PRO A 103 1.95 9.68 -1.00
N ILE A 104 2.56 10.79 -0.57
CA ILE A 104 3.25 10.87 0.73
C ILE A 104 2.24 10.68 1.87
N PHE A 105 1.07 11.33 1.78
CA PHE A 105 0.03 11.23 2.78
C PHE A 105 -0.46 9.79 2.94
N PHE A 106 -0.77 9.09 1.84
CA PHE A 106 -1.22 7.69 1.90
C PHE A 106 -0.13 6.77 2.44
N TYR A 107 1.13 6.97 2.03
CA TYR A 107 2.25 6.19 2.54
C TYR A 107 2.43 6.34 4.06
N VAL A 108 2.46 7.58 4.55
CA VAL A 108 2.61 7.88 5.99
C VAL A 108 1.39 7.39 6.77
N LEU A 109 0.18 7.56 6.24
CA LEU A 109 -1.05 7.08 6.88
C LEU A 109 -1.06 5.55 7.01
N GLY A 110 -0.67 4.85 5.94
CA GLY A 110 -0.56 3.40 5.89
C GLY A 110 0.36 2.85 6.98
N TRP A 111 1.61 3.35 7.02
CA TRP A 111 2.57 2.97 8.06
C TRP A 111 2.13 3.40 9.45
N GLY A 112 1.54 4.60 9.59
CA GLY A 112 1.02 5.10 10.86
C GLY A 112 -0.02 4.16 11.47
N MET A 113 -0.93 3.62 10.67
CA MET A 113 -1.90 2.62 11.12
C MET A 113 -1.24 1.32 11.58
N ILE A 114 -0.23 0.83 10.84
CA ILE A 114 0.49 -0.39 11.21
C ILE A 114 1.23 -0.19 12.54
N PHE A 115 1.98 0.89 12.70
CA PHE A 115 2.69 1.19 13.96
C PHE A 115 1.72 1.37 15.13
N MET A 116 0.62 2.09 14.94
CA MET A 116 -0.41 2.24 15.97
C MET A 116 -1.01 0.90 16.38
N SER A 117 -1.19 -0.03 15.43
CA SER A 117 -1.66 -1.38 15.74
C SER A 117 -0.67 -2.14 16.63
N ILE A 118 0.63 -2.09 16.29
CA ILE A 118 1.70 -2.76 17.04
C ILE A 118 1.81 -2.20 18.45
N ILE A 119 1.79 -0.86 18.59
CA ILE A 119 1.83 -0.19 19.89
C ILE A 119 0.60 -0.58 20.73
N TYR A 120 -0.59 -0.57 20.14
CA TYR A 120 -1.82 -0.98 20.83
C TYR A 120 -1.74 -2.44 21.33
N ALA A 121 -1.26 -3.36 20.50
CA ALA A 121 -1.07 -4.75 20.88
C ALA A 121 -0.05 -4.91 22.02
N GLY A 122 1.08 -4.20 21.95
CA GLY A 122 2.11 -4.21 23.00
C GLY A 122 1.59 -3.69 24.35
N LEU A 123 0.83 -2.59 24.34
CA LEU A 123 0.22 -2.04 25.56
C LEU A 123 -0.84 -2.98 26.15
N LYS A 124 -1.63 -3.66 25.31
CA LYS A 124 -2.64 -4.63 25.76
C LYS A 124 -1.98 -5.82 26.45
N LEU A 125 -0.91 -6.38 25.86
CA LEU A 125 -0.19 -7.51 26.45
C LEU A 125 0.44 -7.18 27.81
N ASN A 126 0.96 -5.96 27.99
CA ASN A 126 1.54 -5.52 29.26
C ASN A 126 0.46 -5.42 30.38
N LYS A 127 -0.76 -4.97 30.05
CA LYS A 127 -1.86 -4.90 31.02
C LYS A 127 -2.28 -6.28 31.53
N VAL A 128 -2.41 -7.26 30.63
CA VAL A 128 -2.76 -8.65 30.99
C VAL A 128 -1.71 -9.25 31.93
N LYS A 129 -0.42 -9.00 31.67
CA LYS A 129 0.67 -9.50 32.52
C LYS A 129 0.64 -8.95 33.95
N ASN A 130 0.26 -7.68 34.12
CA ASN A 130 0.29 -7.01 35.44
C ASN A 130 -1.00 -7.22 36.26
N HIS A 131 -2.10 -7.65 35.64
CA HIS A 131 -3.39 -7.88 36.30
C HIS A 131 -4.11 -9.11 35.72
N PRO A 132 -3.64 -10.33 36.01
CA PRO A 132 -4.25 -11.56 35.48
C PRO A 132 -5.69 -11.77 35.96
N ASP A 133 -6.08 -11.18 37.09
CA ASP A 133 -7.36 -11.43 37.75
C ASP A 133 -8.55 -10.63 37.17
N LYS A 134 -8.31 -9.75 36.19
CA LYS A 134 -9.34 -8.82 35.64
C LYS A 134 -10.00 -9.28 34.33
N ASP A 135 -9.58 -10.43 33.79
CA ASP A 135 -10.03 -10.91 32.48
C ASP A 135 -10.91 -12.19 32.55
N ILE A 136 -11.52 -12.49 33.72
CA ILE A 136 -12.56 -13.53 33.89
C ILE A 136 -13.95 -12.91 33.74
#